data_AF-A0A2R7KGL8-F1
#
_entry.id   AF-A0A2R7KGL8-F1
#
_cell.length_a   1.000
_cell.length_b   1.000
_cell.length_c   1.000
_cell.angle_alpha   90.00
_cell.angle_beta   90.00
_cell.angle_gamma   90.00
#
_symmetry.space_group_name_H-M   'P 1'
#
loop_
_entity.id
_entity.type
_entity.pdbx_description
1 polymer ?
#
loop_
_entity_poly.entity_id
_entity_poly.type
_entity_poly.pdbx_seq_one_letter_code
_entity_poly.pdbx_strand_id
1 'polypeptide(L)'
;MKNVLVLCTGNSCRSQIAEGYLRFFAGDQAEIYSAGIETHGINPRAIEIMKRDGIDISDHTSNNVNEYTNIDFDFVITVCDNAKESCPYFQTNAVKLHYNFPDPAKAKGSEEEIMEQFREVREMIRKYAQNFANENLKH
;
A
#
# COMPACT_ATOMS: atom_id res chain seq x y z
N MET A 1 7.50 8.00 -16.98
CA MET A 1 7.36 7.05 -15.87
C MET A 1 6.32 7.62 -14.94
N LYS A 2 5.31 6.84 -14.56
CA LYS A 2 4.20 7.33 -13.73
C LYS A 2 4.57 7.30 -12.25
N ASN A 3 4.08 8.22 -11.45
CA ASN A 3 4.25 8.21 -9.99
C ASN A 3 2.94 7.78 -9.32
N VAL A 4 2.99 6.74 -8.49
CA VAL A 4 1.83 6.19 -7.78
C VAL A 4 2.06 6.25 -6.28
N LEU A 5 1.16 6.90 -5.54
CA LEU A 5 1.19 6.96 -4.09
C LEU A 5 0.13 6.07 -3.46
N VAL A 6 0.50 5.22 -2.52
CA VAL A 6 -0.42 4.43 -1.70
C VAL A 6 -0.52 5.02 -0.30
N LEU A 7 -1.73 5.42 0.10
CA LEU A 7 -2.00 6.04 1.39
C LEU A 7 -2.79 5.12 2.32
N CYS A 8 -2.27 4.94 3.53
CA CYS A 8 -3.05 4.41 4.66
C CYS A 8 -2.89 5.30 5.91
N THR A 9 -3.43 4.88 7.05
CA THR A 9 -3.31 5.69 8.27
C THR A 9 -1.88 5.69 8.83
N GLY A 10 -1.30 4.52 9.10
CA GLY A 10 -0.02 4.41 9.83
C GLY A 10 1.19 3.91 9.04
N ASN A 11 1.03 3.73 7.72
CA ASN A 11 2.01 3.14 6.79
C ASN A 11 2.76 1.90 7.32
N SER A 12 1.98 0.94 7.84
CA SER A 12 2.52 -0.21 8.57
C SER A 12 2.21 -1.57 7.94
N CYS A 13 0.98 -1.79 7.46
CA CYS A 13 0.55 -3.09 6.89
C CYS A 13 0.08 -2.97 5.45
N ARG A 14 -1.17 -2.53 5.25
CA ARG A 14 -1.86 -2.56 3.95
C ARG A 14 -1.13 -1.80 2.87
N SER A 15 -0.66 -0.58 3.16
CA SER A 15 0.07 0.21 2.16
C SER A 15 1.47 -0.35 1.85
N GLN A 16 2.11 -1.02 2.80
CA GLN A 16 3.41 -1.68 2.58
C GLN A 16 3.27 -2.92 1.68
N ILE A 17 2.24 -3.74 1.94
CA ILE A 17 1.89 -4.89 1.08
C ILE A 17 1.52 -4.40 -0.32
N ALA A 18 0.71 -3.34 -0.40
CA ALA A 18 0.30 -2.75 -1.68
C ALA A 18 1.49 -2.17 -2.45
N GLU A 19 2.41 -1.46 -1.81
CA GLU A 19 3.64 -0.99 -2.43
C GLU A 19 4.44 -2.14 -3.03
N GLY A 20 4.68 -3.22 -2.27
CA GLY A 20 5.43 -4.38 -2.74
C GLY A 20 4.82 -5.01 -4.00
N TYR A 21 3.50 -5.26 -4.01
CA TYR A 21 2.85 -5.81 -5.21
C TYR A 21 2.77 -4.82 -6.37
N LEU A 22 2.51 -3.54 -6.11
CA LEU A 22 2.47 -2.53 -7.17
C LEU A 22 3.84 -2.38 -7.82
N ARG A 23 4.94 -2.36 -7.04
CA ARG A 23 6.32 -2.37 -7.59
C ARG A 23 6.54 -3.61 -8.44
N PHE A 24 6.17 -4.78 -7.92
CA PHE A 24 6.32 -6.05 -8.64
C PHE A 24 5.57 -6.07 -9.98
N PHE A 25 4.32 -5.59 -10.03
CA PHE A 25 3.51 -5.60 -11.25
C PHE A 25 3.79 -4.42 -12.20
N ALA A 26 4.24 -3.28 -11.69
CA ALA A 26 4.57 -2.10 -12.48
C ALA A 26 5.89 -2.26 -13.24
N GLY A 27 6.88 -2.95 -12.66
CA GLY A 27 8.24 -2.98 -13.19
C GLY A 27 8.76 -1.55 -13.41
N ASP A 28 9.32 -1.29 -14.60
CA ASP A 28 9.88 0.02 -14.96
C ASP A 28 8.84 1.05 -15.44
N GLN A 29 7.54 0.72 -15.41
CA GLN A 29 6.49 1.61 -15.94
C GLN A 29 6.12 2.73 -14.95
N ALA A 30 6.28 2.48 -13.65
CA ALA A 30 5.91 3.42 -12.60
C ALA A 30 6.80 3.34 -11.37
N GLU A 31 7.05 4.49 -10.76
CA GLU A 31 7.59 4.62 -9.42
C GLU A 31 6.45 4.55 -8.41
N ILE A 32 6.61 3.67 -7.43
CA ILE A 32 5.60 3.41 -6.41
C ILE A 32 6.09 3.92 -5.06
N TYR A 33 5.23 4.63 -4.36
CA TYR A 33 5.48 5.20 -3.05
C TYR A 33 4.38 4.73 -2.10
N SER A 34 4.69 4.57 -0.83
CA SER A 34 3.67 4.47 0.21
C SER A 34 3.90 5.46 1.33
N ALA A 35 2.80 5.92 1.92
CA ALA A 35 2.84 6.86 3.03
C ALA A 35 1.65 6.68 3.97
N GLY A 36 1.82 7.30 5.15
CA GLY A 36 0.84 7.34 6.21
C GLY A 36 0.54 8.78 6.61
N ILE A 37 -0.64 9.00 7.17
CA ILE A 37 -0.92 10.24 7.92
C ILE A 37 -0.08 10.26 9.19
N GLU A 38 0.11 9.07 9.77
CA GLU A 38 0.98 8.75 10.89
C GLU A 38 2.03 7.72 10.43
N THR A 39 3.11 7.58 11.20
CA THR A 39 4.18 6.60 10.95
C THR A 39 4.30 5.66 12.13
N HIS A 40 3.92 4.39 11.94
CA HIS A 40 3.96 3.36 13.01
C HIS A 40 5.05 2.32 12.81
N GLY A 41 5.92 2.49 11.80
CA GLY A 41 6.89 1.47 11.42
C GLY A 41 6.23 0.32 10.66
N ILE A 42 7.05 -0.48 9.99
CA ILE A 42 6.56 -1.60 9.18
C ILE A 42 6.19 -2.75 10.11
N ASN A 43 5.03 -3.36 9.86
CA ASN A 43 4.61 -4.53 10.61
C ASN A 43 5.45 -5.75 10.22
N PRO A 44 6.13 -6.43 11.16
CA PRO A 44 6.93 -7.60 10.86
C PRO A 44 6.16 -8.73 10.15
N ARG A 45 4.87 -8.91 10.47
CA ARG A 45 4.00 -9.90 9.81
C ARG A 45 3.71 -9.54 8.35
N ALA A 46 3.70 -8.25 8.01
CA ALA A 46 3.59 -7.82 6.61
C ALA A 46 4.85 -8.21 5.82
N ILE A 47 6.03 -8.06 6.42
CA ILE A 47 7.30 -8.52 5.82
C ILE A 47 7.26 -10.05 5.62
N GLU A 48 6.87 -10.79 6.66
CA GLU A 48 6.83 -12.25 6.60
C GLU A 48 5.87 -12.76 5.52
N ILE A 49 4.66 -12.21 5.44
CA ILE A 49 3.67 -12.68 4.47
C ILE A 49 4.05 -12.34 3.02
N MET A 50 4.75 -11.22 2.79
CA MET A 50 5.25 -10.85 1.46
C MET A 50 6.41 -11.72 1.02
N LYS A 51 7.31 -12.09 1.95
CA LYS A 51 8.41 -13.03 1.68
C LYS A 51 7.93 -14.38 1.19
N ARG A 52 6.75 -14.84 1.63
CA ARG A 52 6.13 -16.09 1.13
C ARG A 52 5.78 -16.06 -0.36
N ASP A 53 5.60 -14.87 -0.93
CA ASP A 53 5.39 -14.66 -2.37
C ASP A 53 6.67 -14.25 -3.11
N GLY A 54 7.82 -14.29 -2.44
CA GLY A 54 9.12 -13.91 -3.01
C GLY A 54 9.34 -12.40 -3.15
N ILE A 55 8.52 -11.57 -2.50
CA ILE A 55 8.66 -10.11 -2.49
C ILE A 55 9.22 -9.70 -1.14
N ASP A 56 10.42 -9.13 -1.12
CA ASP A 56 10.99 -8.57 0.11
C ASP A 56 10.63 -7.09 0.25
N ILE A 57 10.04 -6.75 1.39
CA ILE A 57 9.69 -5.37 1.78
C ILE A 57 10.43 -4.94 3.06
N SER A 58 11.46 -5.69 3.50
CA SER A 58 12.21 -5.36 4.72
C SER A 58 12.95 -4.03 4.64
N ASP A 59 13.31 -3.62 3.42
CA ASP A 59 14.06 -2.39 3.17
C ASP A 59 13.15 -1.17 2.94
N HIS A 60 11.84 -1.38 2.95
CA HIS A 60 10.89 -0.27 2.92
C HIS A 60 11.02 0.57 4.19
N THR A 61 10.47 1.77 4.15
CA THR A 61 10.35 2.65 5.30
C THR A 61 8.89 3.05 5.54
N SER A 62 8.57 3.39 6.78
CA SER A 62 7.25 3.93 7.15
C SER A 62 7.34 5.45 7.08
N ASN A 63 6.87 6.04 5.98
CA ASN A 63 7.00 7.46 5.67
C ASN A 63 5.70 8.22 5.91
N ASN A 64 5.85 9.50 6.25
CA ASN A 64 4.73 10.41 6.36
C ASN A 64 4.36 11.00 4.99
N VAL A 65 3.08 11.19 4.72
CA VAL A 65 2.59 11.78 3.46
C VAL A 65 3.18 13.17 3.19
N ASN A 66 3.53 13.93 4.23
CA ASN A 66 4.13 15.26 4.10
C ASN A 66 5.52 15.24 3.45
N GLU A 67 6.24 14.12 3.53
CA GLU A 67 7.57 13.95 2.92
C GLU A 67 7.48 13.95 1.38
N TYR A 68 6.30 13.64 0.83
CA TYR A 68 6.08 13.51 -0.61
C TYR A 68 5.33 14.67 -1.24
N THR A 69 5.18 15.80 -0.53
CA THR A 69 4.46 16.99 -1.01
C THR A 69 5.07 17.63 -2.25
N ASN A 70 6.35 17.37 -2.53
CA ASN A 70 7.06 17.88 -3.70
C ASN A 70 7.04 16.91 -4.90
N ILE A 71 6.35 15.78 -4.80
CA ILE A 71 6.25 14.78 -5.87
C ILE A 71 4.93 14.96 -6.60
N ASP A 72 4.99 15.15 -7.91
CA ASP A 72 3.82 15.11 -8.77
C ASP A 72 3.40 13.66 -9.01
N PHE A 73 2.27 13.29 -8.40
CA PHE A 73 1.66 11.97 -8.56
C PHE A 73 0.68 11.94 -9.72
N ASP A 74 0.68 10.85 -10.48
CA ASP A 74 -0.34 10.53 -11.47
C ASP A 74 -1.53 9.82 -10.82
N PHE A 75 -1.26 8.99 -9.79
CA PHE A 75 -2.26 8.23 -9.06
C PHE A 75 -2.04 8.30 -7.55
N VAL A 76 -3.14 8.47 -6.81
CA VAL A 76 -3.16 8.34 -5.35
C VAL A 76 -4.20 7.29 -4.98
N ILE A 77 -3.75 6.21 -4.35
CA ILE A 77 -4.56 5.05 -3.96
C ILE A 77 -4.73 5.06 -2.44
N THR A 78 -5.94 5.29 -1.96
CA THR A 78 -6.26 5.18 -0.53
C THR A 78 -6.72 3.77 -0.20
N VAL A 79 -6.04 3.11 0.75
CA VAL A 79 -6.28 1.69 1.09
C VAL A 79 -7.04 1.46 2.40
N CYS A 80 -7.45 2.54 3.06
CA CYS A 80 -8.35 2.52 4.21
C CYS A 80 -9.26 3.76 4.22
N ASP A 81 -10.46 3.62 4.77
CA ASP A 81 -11.44 4.72 4.87
C ASP A 81 -10.88 5.92 5.64
N ASN A 82 -10.20 5.66 6.77
CA ASN A 82 -9.62 6.72 7.59
C ASN A 82 -8.57 7.54 6.82
N ALA A 83 -7.81 6.93 5.91
CA ALA A 83 -6.87 7.67 5.07
C ALA A 83 -7.57 8.52 4.00
N LYS A 84 -8.75 8.10 3.52
CA LYS A 84 -9.56 8.89 2.59
C LYS A 84 -10.18 10.10 3.29
N GLU A 85 -10.68 9.92 4.51
CA GLU A 85 -11.36 10.97 5.27
C GLU A 85 -10.40 11.96 5.93
N SER A 86 -9.28 11.45 6.47
CA SER A 86 -8.28 12.27 7.18
C SER A 86 -7.15 12.75 6.26
N CYS A 87 -7.27 12.54 4.94
CA CYS A 87 -6.25 12.99 4.01
C CYS A 87 -6.10 14.51 4.15
N PRO A 88 -4.91 15.03 4.52
CA PRO A 88 -4.68 16.46 4.48
C PRO A 88 -4.98 16.97 3.06
N TYR A 89 -5.29 18.26 2.92
CA TYR A 89 -5.53 18.86 1.60
C TYR A 89 -4.30 18.67 0.72
N PHE A 90 -4.30 17.57 -0.04
CA PHE A 90 -3.21 17.18 -0.91
C PHE A 90 -3.55 17.75 -2.28
N GLN A 91 -2.96 18.91 -2.57
CA GLN A 91 -3.14 19.61 -3.83
C GLN A 91 -2.41 18.83 -4.92
N THR A 92 -3.14 17.92 -5.55
CA THR A 92 -2.62 17.07 -6.62
C THR A 92 -3.62 17.00 -7.76
N ASN A 93 -3.09 16.93 -8.98
CA ASN A 93 -3.86 16.62 -10.18
C ASN A 93 -3.99 15.10 -10.40
N ALA A 94 -3.47 14.27 -9.49
CA ALA A 94 -3.52 12.83 -9.56
C ALA A 94 -4.96 12.30 -9.61
N VAL A 95 -5.12 11.19 -10.33
CA VAL A 95 -6.33 10.37 -10.25
C VAL A 95 -6.40 9.71 -8.88
N LYS A 96 -7.45 10.02 -8.12
CA LYS A 96 -7.67 9.48 -6.77
C LYS A 96 -8.50 8.21 -6.84
N LEU A 97 -7.90 7.10 -6.42
CA LEU A 97 -8.54 5.80 -6.30
C LEU A 97 -8.71 5.44 -4.82
N HIS A 98 -9.73 4.64 -4.54
CA HIS A 98 -10.00 4.18 -3.19
C HIS A 98 -10.42 2.72 -3.21
N TYR A 99 -9.80 1.93 -2.34
CA TYR A 99 -10.19 0.56 -2.09
C TYR A 99 -9.95 0.24 -0.61
N ASN A 100 -11.02 -0.03 0.14
CA ASN A 100 -10.89 -0.33 1.55
C ASN A 100 -10.51 -1.81 1.76
N PHE A 101 -9.35 -2.07 2.36
CA PHE A 101 -8.95 -3.42 2.76
C PHE A 101 -9.17 -3.63 4.26
N PRO A 102 -9.58 -4.85 4.67
CA PRO A 102 -9.65 -5.21 6.09
C PRO A 102 -8.28 -4.99 6.75
N ASP A 103 -8.28 -4.60 8.02
CA ASP A 103 -7.04 -4.35 8.76
C ASP A 103 -6.54 -5.64 9.43
N PRO A 104 -5.52 -6.33 8.87
CA PRO A 104 -5.05 -7.59 9.43
C PRO A 104 -4.37 -7.39 10.79
N ALA A 105 -3.91 -6.16 11.10
CA ALA A 105 -3.31 -5.85 12.40
C ALA A 105 -4.33 -5.87 13.55
N LYS A 106 -5.63 -5.82 13.26
CA LYS A 106 -6.71 -5.91 14.25
C LYS A 106 -7.23 -7.34 14.45
N ALA A 107 -6.72 -8.31 13.69
CA ALA A 107 -7.07 -9.71 13.85
C ALA A 107 -6.73 -10.19 15.27
N LYS A 108 -7.61 -11.03 15.84
CA LYS A 108 -7.47 -11.63 17.17
C LYS A 108 -7.60 -13.13 17.05
N GLY A 109 -6.88 -13.86 17.90
CA GLY A 109 -6.89 -15.32 17.90
C GLY A 109 -5.49 -15.87 18.11
N SER A 110 -5.32 -17.13 17.73
CA SER A 110 -4.02 -17.78 17.58
C SER A 110 -3.16 -17.11 16.49
N GLU A 111 -1.85 -17.36 16.52
CA GLU A 111 -0.95 -16.84 15.48
C GLU A 111 -1.34 -17.34 14.09
N GLU A 112 -1.83 -18.57 13.98
CA GLU A 112 -2.30 -19.15 12.72
C GLU A 112 -3.53 -18.42 12.16
N GLU A 113 -4.52 -18.12 13.01
CA GLU A 113 -5.70 -17.34 12.62
C GLU A 113 -5.32 -15.91 12.20
N ILE A 114 -4.40 -15.27 12.92
CA ILE A 114 -3.89 -13.95 12.55
C ILE A 114 -3.20 -14.02 11.18
N MET A 115 -2.30 -14.99 10.98
CA MET A 115 -1.56 -15.11 9.73
C MET A 115 -2.46 -15.47 8.54
N GLU A 116 -3.55 -16.21 8.75
CA GLU A 116 -4.55 -16.45 7.69
C GLU A 116 -5.26 -15.14 7.31
N GLN A 117 -5.58 -14.27 8.27
CA GLN A 117 -6.11 -12.93 7.95
C GLN A 117 -5.11 -12.07 7.16
N PHE A 118 -3.82 -12.13 7.51
CA PHE A 118 -2.77 -11.49 6.70
C PHE A 118 -2.73 -12.04 5.29
N ARG A 119 -2.88 -13.35 5.11
CA ARG A 119 -2.90 -14.02 3.80
C ARG A 119 -4.11 -13.59 2.96
N GLU A 120 -5.30 -13.55 3.55
CA GLU A 120 -6.52 -13.11 2.86
C GLU A 120 -6.40 -11.67 2.38
N VAL A 121 -5.98 -10.75 3.26
CA VAL A 121 -5.77 -9.34 2.92
C VAL A 121 -4.69 -9.19 1.85
N ARG A 122 -3.59 -9.95 1.97
CA ARG A 122 -2.52 -9.96 0.98
C ARG A 122 -3.03 -10.37 -0.41
N GLU A 123 -3.82 -11.43 -0.52
CA GLU A 123 -4.40 -11.84 -1.81
C GLU A 123 -5.37 -10.81 -2.39
N MET A 124 -6.16 -10.13 -1.55
CA MET A 124 -7.01 -9.03 -2.01
C MET A 124 -6.17 -7.90 -2.60
N ILE A 125 -5.10 -7.50 -1.91
CA ILE A 125 -4.20 -6.45 -2.36
C ILE A 125 -3.47 -6.86 -3.64
N ARG A 126 -3.02 -8.12 -3.73
CA ARG A 126 -2.36 -8.67 -4.93
C ARG A 126 -3.25 -8.56 -6.15
N LYS A 127 -4.52 -8.98 -6.06
CA LYS A 127 -5.50 -8.89 -7.14
C LYS A 127 -5.76 -7.43 -7.55
N TYR A 128 -5.92 -6.56 -6.56
CA TYR A 128 -6.11 -5.13 -6.82
C TYR A 128 -4.91 -4.52 -7.55
N ALA A 129 -3.69 -4.76 -7.06
CA ALA A 129 -2.45 -4.24 -7.64
C ALA A 129 -2.25 -4.74 -9.07
N GLN A 130 -2.53 -6.02 -9.33
CA GLN A 130 -2.45 -6.60 -10.66
C GLN A 130 -3.43 -5.94 -11.64
N ASN A 131 -4.69 -5.77 -11.23
CA ASN A 131 -5.71 -5.12 -12.05
C ASN A 131 -5.35 -3.65 -12.32
N PHE A 132 -4.93 -2.92 -11.27
CA PHE A 132 -4.48 -1.54 -11.41
C PHE A 132 -3.34 -1.41 -12.43
N ALA A 133 -2.30 -2.25 -12.33
CA ALA A 133 -1.17 -2.23 -13.26
C ALA A 133 -1.61 -2.53 -14.70
N ASN A 134 -2.49 -3.51 -14.90
CA ASN A 134 -3.01 -3.86 -16.22
C ASN A 134 -3.84 -2.74 -16.86
N GLU A 135 -4.67 -2.06 -16.08
CA GLU A 135 -5.58 -1.03 -16.57
C GLU A 135 -4.91 0.33 -16.74
N ASN A 136 -3.92 0.65 -15.90
CA ASN A 136 -3.40 2.01 -15.79
C ASN A 136 -1.93 2.15 -16.18
N LEU A 137 -1.12 1.09 -16.15
CA LEU A 137 0.32 1.19 -16.37
C LEU A 137 0.77 0.56 -17.69
N LYS A 138 0.09 -0.50 -18.16
CA LYS A 138 0.40 -1.16 -19.42
C LYS A 138 -0.09 -0.34 -20.63
N HIS A 139 0.82 0.43 -21.22
CA HIS A 139 0.74 0.95 -22.59
C HIS A 139 2.00 0.57 -23.37
#